data_AF-A0A538LTT6-F1
#
_entry.id   AF-A0A538LTT6-F1
#
_cell.length_a   1.000
_cell.length_b   1.000
_cell.length_c   1.000
_cell.angle_alpha   90.00
_cell.angle_beta   90.00
_cell.angle_gamma   90.00
#
_symmetry.space_group_name_H-M   'P 1'
#
loop_
_entity.id
_entity.type
_entity.pdbx_description
1 polymer ?
#
loop_
_entity_poly.entity_id
_entity_poly.type
_entity_poly.pdbx_seq_one_letter_code
_entity_poly.pdbx_strand_id
1 'polypeptide(L)' 'MTDTRDLAALTYEQLVEKLEDLTRRIASGEVGIEEASELYERAGVIHRLAAERLAQVRARIERLDGPDGI' A
#
# COMPACT_ATOMS: atom_id res chain seq x y z
N MET A 1 -11.05 -6.04 -12.85
CA MET A 1 -10.64 -6.21 -11.44
C MET A 1 -9.12 -6.16 -11.42
N THR A 2 -8.51 -5.26 -10.65
CA THR A 2 -7.04 -5.11 -10.60
C THR A 2 -6.49 -6.34 -9.86
N ASP A 3 -5.63 -7.12 -10.51
CA ASP A 3 -5.06 -8.34 -9.90
C ASP A 3 -4.08 -7.93 -8.80
N THR A 4 -3.95 -8.73 -7.73
CA THR A 4 -2.98 -8.46 -6.66
C THR A 4 -1.55 -8.33 -7.20
N ARG A 5 -1.24 -9.03 -8.32
CA ARG A 5 0.05 -8.91 -9.02
C ARG A 5 0.27 -7.52 -9.63
N ASP A 6 -0.77 -6.88 -10.15
CA ASP A 6 -0.68 -5.51 -10.69
C ASP A 6 -0.41 -4.51 -9.57
N LEU A 7 -1.01 -4.72 -8.39
CA LEU A 7 -0.75 -3.89 -7.21
C LEU A 7 0.68 -4.07 -6.69
N ALA A 8 1.21 -5.30 -6.72
CA ALA A 8 2.57 -5.57 -6.28
C ALA A 8 3.63 -4.88 -7.15
N ALA A 9 3.32 -4.55 -8.41
CA ALA A 9 4.23 -3.84 -9.32
C ALA A 9 4.31 -2.33 -9.06
N LEU A 10 3.44 -1.76 -8.21
CA LEU A 10 3.37 -0.34 -7.95
C LEU A 10 4.49 0.17 -7.02
N THR A 11 4.80 1.46 -7.14
CA THR A 11 5.66 2.16 -6.17
C THR A 11 4.94 2.41 -4.86
N TYR A 12 5.67 2.79 -3.82
CA TYR A 12 5.09 3.16 -2.53
C TYR A 12 4.08 4.31 -2.67
N GLU A 13 4.44 5.35 -3.41
CA GLU A 13 3.60 6.54 -3.64
C GLU A 13 2.32 6.17 -4.37
N GLN A 14 2.41 5.32 -5.39
CA GLN A 14 1.23 4.84 -6.13
C GLN A 14 0.31 3.97 -5.27
N LEU A 15 0.87 3.19 -4.33
CA LEU A 15 0.08 2.42 -3.37
C LEU A 15 -0.64 3.35 -2.38
N VAL A 16 0.04 4.38 -1.89
CA VAL A 16 -0.55 5.38 -0.99
C VAL A 16 -1.68 6.15 -1.68
N GLU A 17 -1.47 6.62 -2.92
CA GLU A 17 -2.50 7.30 -3.71
C GLU A 17 -3.78 6.44 -3.86
N LYS A 18 -3.61 5.16 -4.18
CA LYS A 18 -4.73 4.21 -4.25
C LYS A 18 -5.42 3.99 -2.90
N LEU A 19 -4.66 3.99 -1.80
CA LEU A 19 -5.23 3.87 -0.46
C LEU A 19 -6.06 5.11 -0.11
N GLU A 20 -5.59 6.30 -0.46
CA GLU A 20 -6.34 7.54 -0.27
C GLU A 20 -7.63 7.57 -1.10
N ASP A 21 -7.59 7.10 -2.35
CA ASP A 21 -8.80 6.95 -3.19
C ASP A 21 -9.86 6.08 -2.51
N LEU A 22 -9.45 4.93 -1.97
CA LEU A 22 -10.34 4.03 -1.25
C LEU A 22 -10.88 4.69 0.02
N THR A 23 -10.01 5.37 0.77
CA THR A 23 -10.42 6.06 2.01
C THR A 23 -11.42 7.17 1.73
N ARG A 24 -11.23 7.95 0.65
CA ARG A 24 -12.19 8.97 0.21
C ARG A 24 -13.55 8.36 -0.13
N ARG A 25 -13.56 7.22 -0.82
CA ARG A 25 -14.79 6.51 -1.18
C ARG A 25 -15.51 5.98 0.06
N ILE A 26 -14.80 5.34 0.99
CA ILE A 26 -15.37 4.89 2.27
C ILE A 26 -15.92 6.07 3.08
N ALA A 27 -15.16 7.17 3.14
CA ALA A 27 -15.54 8.37 3.90
C ALA A 27 -16.73 9.13 3.31
N SER A 28 -17.03 8.96 2.01
CA SER A 28 -18.23 9.56 1.39
C SER A 28 -19.54 9.08 2.03
N GLY A 29 -19.54 7.88 2.64
CA GLY A 29 -20.73 7.29 3.25
C GLY A 29 -21.77 6.80 2.24
N GLU A 30 -21.49 6.88 0.93
CA GLU A 30 -22.39 6.43 -0.15
C GLU A 30 -22.26 4.93 -0.44
N VAL A 31 -21.43 4.21 0.33
CA VAL A 31 -21.06 2.82 0.10
C VAL A 31 -21.94 1.88 0.93
N GLY A 32 -22.55 0.88 0.27
CA GLY A 32 -23.28 -0.20 0.97
C GLY A 32 -22.35 -1.10 1.80
N ILE A 33 -22.90 -1.91 2.71
CA ILE A 33 -22.12 -2.75 3.64
C ILE A 33 -21.25 -3.78 2.90
N GLU A 34 -21.80 -4.39 1.84
CA GLU A 34 -21.09 -5.36 1.02
C GLU A 34 -19.90 -4.72 0.31
N GLU A 35 -20.13 -3.56 -0.34
CA GLU A 35 -19.06 -2.83 -1.02
C GLU A 35 -18.03 -2.26 -0.02
N ALA A 36 -18.47 -1.82 1.16
CA ALA A 36 -17.57 -1.36 2.20
C ALA A 36 -16.61 -2.48 2.63
N SER A 37 -17.11 -3.71 2.76
CA SER A 37 -16.29 -4.88 3.09
C SER A 37 -15.22 -5.14 2.02
N GLU A 38 -15.59 -5.10 0.74
CA GLU A 38 -14.65 -5.24 -0.38
C GLU A 38 -13.59 -4.13 -0.41
N LEU A 39 -13.99 -2.87 -0.17
CA LEU A 39 -13.06 -1.74 -0.12
C LEU A 39 -12.07 -1.88 1.05
N TYR A 40 -12.52 -2.34 2.21
CA TYR A 40 -11.65 -2.59 3.36
C TYR A 40 -10.64 -3.72 3.11
N GLU A 41 -11.07 -4.85 2.55
CA GLU A 41 -10.15 -5.94 2.18
C GLU A 41 -9.08 -5.47 1.19
N ARG A 42 -9.50 -4.71 0.18
CA ARG A 42 -8.58 -4.13 -0.80
C ARG A 42 -7.62 -3.12 -0.19
N ALA A 43 -8.09 -2.27 0.72
CA ALA A 43 -7.26 -1.35 1.47
C ALA A 43 -6.19 -2.10 2.29
N GLY A 44 -6.55 -3.23 2.91
CA GLY A 44 -5.62 -4.09 3.64
C GLY A 44 -4.50 -4.65 2.75
N VAL A 45 -4.83 -5.10 1.54
CA VAL A 45 -3.84 -5.59 0.56
C VAL A 45 -2.87 -4.48 0.16
N ILE A 46 -3.38 -3.28 -0.15
CA ILE A 46 -2.57 -2.12 -0.55
C ILE A 46 -1.67 -1.68 0.60
N HIS A 47 -2.21 -1.59 1.80
CA HIS A 47 -1.45 -1.22 3.01
C HIS A 47 -0.30 -2.19 3.26
N ARG A 48 -0.54 -3.50 3.15
CA ARG A 48 0.52 -4.52 3.29
C ARG A 48 1.63 -4.33 2.27
N LEU A 49 1.28 -4.15 0.99
CA LEU A 49 2.27 -3.93 -0.07
C LEU A 49 3.08 -2.65 0.17
N ALA A 50 2.44 -1.56 0.62
CA ALA A 50 3.14 -0.32 0.93
C ALA A 50 4.13 -0.50 2.09
N ALA A 51 3.72 -1.23 3.14
CA ALA A 51 4.59 -1.55 4.27
C ALA A 51 5.80 -2.42 3.85
N GLU A 52 5.59 -3.42 2.99
CA GLU A 52 6.66 -4.26 2.45
C GLU A 52 7.65 -3.45 1.61
N ARG A 53 7.17 -2.54 0.75
CA ARG A 53 8.02 -1.63 -0.02
C ARG A 53 8.85 -0.72 0.87
N LEU A 54 8.23 -0.14 1.89
CA LEU A 54 8.94 0.71 2.85
C LEU A 54 10.01 -0.06 3.60
N ALA A 55 9.71 -1.29 4.05
CA ALA A 55 10.68 -2.15 4.72
C ALA A 55 11.88 -2.50 3.82
N GLN A 56 11.64 -2.80 2.53
CA GLN A 56 12.71 -3.06 1.56
C GLN A 56 13.65 -1.86 1.38
N VAL A 57 13.08 -0.65 1.29
CA VAL A 57 13.87 0.59 1.15
C VAL A 57 14.68 0.85 2.42
N ARG A 58 14.08 0.69 3.60
CA ARG A 58 14.78 0.84 4.89
C ARG A 58 15.95 -0.12 5.01
N ALA A 59 15.75 -1.41 4.74
CA ALA A 59 16.81 -2.41 4.76
C ALA A 59 17.93 -2.14 3.72
N ARG A 60 17.63 -1.41 2.64
CA ARG A 60 18.66 -0.97 1.69
C ARG A 60 19.49 0.18 2.25
N ILE A 61 18.85 1.15 2.91
CA ILE A 61 19.52 2.29 3.55
C ILE A 61 20.41 1.81 4.70
N GLU A 62 19.89 0.93 5.58
CA GLU A 62 20.63 0.38 6.71
C GLU A 62 21.91 -0.38 6.30
N ARG A 63 21.90 -1.02 5.12
CA ARG A 63 23.09 -1.67 4.56
C ARG A 63 24.14 -0.68 4.04
N LEU A 64 23.74 0.53 3.68
CA LEU A 64 24.66 1.58 3.22
C LEU A 64 25.28 2.35 4.39
N ASP A 65 24.55 2.49 5.50
CA ASP A 65 24.97 3.19 6.73
C ASP A 65 25.72 2.28 7.73
N GLY A 66 25.93 1.00 7.39
CA GLY A 66 26.67 0.05 8.23
C GLY A 66 28.18 0.36 8.31
N PRO A 67 28.89 -0.14 9.34
CA PRO A 67 30.30 0.19 9.62
C PRO A 67 31.31 -0.20 8.52
N ASP A 68 30.89 -0.92 7.48
CA ASP A 68 31.71 -1.27 6.31
C ASP A 68 31.76 -0.13 5.26
N GLY A 69 31.26 1.05 5.61
CA GLY A 69 31.04 2.19 4.71
C GLY A 69 32.00 3.37 4.82
N ILE A 70 33.28 3.21 5.24
CA ILE A 70 34.47 4.00 4.85
C ILE A 70 35.73 3.14 5.00
#